data_AF-A0A967WB19-F1
#
_entry.id   AF-A0A967WB19-F1
#
_cell.length_a   1.000
_cell.length_b   1.000
_cell.length_c   1.000
_cell.angle_alpha   90.00
_cell.angle_beta   90.00
_cell.angle_gamma   90.00
#
_symmetry.space_group_name_H-M   'P 1'
#
loop_
_entity.id
_entity.type
_entity.pdbx_description
1 polymer ?
#
loop_
_entity_poly.entity_id
_entity_poly.type
_entity_poly.pdbx_seq_one_letter_code
_entity_poly.pdbx_strand_id
1 'polypeptide(L)' 'MSRKRYDPFGARDTLVTASGPVTLYRLDKLAELGLADLERLPYSIRIWLEGLLRQCNGREVTE' A
#
# COMPACT_ATOMS: atom_id res chain seq x y z
N MET A 1 -6.33 -12.51 -18.23
CA MET A 1 -7.06 -12.55 -16.94
C MET A 1 -6.23 -11.82 -15.90
N SER A 2 -6.63 -10.60 -15.50
CA SER A 2 -5.87 -9.81 -14.53
C SER A 2 -6.02 -10.43 -13.14
N ARG A 3 -4.94 -10.98 -12.60
CA ARG A 3 -4.89 -11.59 -11.27
C ARG A 3 -5.18 -10.48 -10.24
N LYS A 4 -6.39 -10.48 -9.67
CA LYS A 4 -6.76 -9.56 -8.58
C LYS A 4 -5.79 -9.84 -7.43
N ARG A 5 -4.88 -8.89 -7.19
CA ARG A 5 -3.88 -8.98 -6.13
C ARG A 5 -4.60 -8.74 -4.80
N TYR A 6 -4.21 -9.48 -3.76
CA TYR A 6 -4.76 -9.31 -2.42
C TYR A 6 -4.44 -7.89 -1.93
N ASP A 7 -5.47 -7.14 -1.53
CA ASP A 7 -5.37 -5.74 -1.08
C ASP A 7 -6.50 -5.46 -0.06
N PRO A 8 -6.37 -5.97 1.18
CA PRO A 8 -7.42 -5.87 2.19
C PRO A 8 -7.66 -4.42 2.66
N PHE A 9 -6.65 -3.56 2.53
CA PHE A 9 -6.71 -2.15 2.92
C PHE A 9 -7.17 -1.22 1.78
N GLY A 10 -7.37 -1.73 0.56
CA GLY A 10 -7.67 -0.88 -0.59
C GLY A 10 -6.57 0.15 -0.88
N ALA A 11 -5.32 -0.19 -0.55
CA ALA A 11 -4.19 0.73 -0.64
C ALA A 11 -3.58 0.78 -2.04
N ARG A 12 -3.89 -0.19 -2.91
CA ARG A 12 -3.33 -0.28 -4.25
C ARG A 12 -3.96 0.76 -5.18
N ASP A 13 -3.11 1.55 -5.83
CA ASP A 13 -3.51 2.55 -6.81
C ASP A 13 -2.65 2.49 -8.08
N THR A 14 -3.06 3.20 -9.13
CA THR A 14 -2.34 3.27 -10.41
C THR A 14 -2.08 4.72 -10.78
N LEU A 15 -0.81 5.10 -10.81
CA LEU A 15 -0.38 6.43 -11.25
C LEU A 15 -0.08 6.39 -12.74
N VAL A 16 -0.73 7.26 -13.50
CA VAL A 16 -0.45 7.45 -14.93
C VAL A 16 0.74 8.40 -15.06
N THR A 17 1.83 7.93 -15.66
CA THR A 17 3.01 8.74 -15.96
C THR A 17 3.21 8.84 -17.47
N ALA A 18 4.05 9.78 -17.93
CA ALA A 18 4.40 9.90 -19.35
C ALA A 18 5.06 8.62 -19.92
N SER A 19 5.70 7.82 -19.07
CA SER A 19 6.31 6.53 -19.42
C SER A 19 5.33 5.35 -19.32
N GLY A 20 4.09 5.59 -18.91
CA GLY A 20 3.05 4.57 -18.76
C GLY A 20 2.49 4.46 -17.33
N PRO A 21 1.51 3.56 -17.13
CA PRO A 21 0.90 3.34 -15.82
C PRO A 21 1.83 2.56 -14.89
N VAL A 22 1.99 3.05 -13.65
CA VAL A 22 2.72 2.36 -12.58
C VAL A 22 1.79 2.06 -11.42
N THR A 23 1.97 0.91 -10.77
CA THR A 23 1.23 0.56 -9.54
C THR A 23 1.97 1.11 -8.33
N LEU A 24 1.23 1.71 -7.40
CA LEU A 24 1.75 2.16 -6.10
C LEU A 24 0.81 1.73 -4.96
N TYR A 25 1.32 1.74 -3.73
CA TYR A 25 0.54 1.44 -2.53
C TYR A 25 0.50 2.71 -1.65
N ARG A 26 -0.68 3.32 -1.53
CA ARG A 26 -0.88 4.59 -0.84
C ARG A 26 -0.98 4.37 0.66
N LEU A 27 -0.03 4.95 1.41
CA LEU A 27 -0.09 4.93 2.87
C LEU A 27 -1.28 5.74 3.41
N ASP A 28 -1.73 6.78 2.71
CA ASP A 28 -2.87 7.60 3.12
C ASP A 28 -4.13 6.77 3.38
N LYS A 29 -4.30 5.64 2.68
CA LYS A 29 -5.41 4.72 2.91
C LYS A 29 -5.42 4.17 4.33
N LEU A 30 -4.25 3.94 4.94
CA LEU A 30 -4.15 3.54 6.34
C LEU A 30 -4.59 4.66 7.30
N ALA A 31 -4.33 5.92 6.96
CA ALA A 31 -4.80 7.07 7.73
C ALA A 31 -6.31 7.28 7.59
N GLU A 32 -6.85 7.16 6.37
CA GLU A 32 -8.29 7.22 6.09
C GLU A 32 -9.07 6.13 6.86
N LEU A 33 -8.47 4.96 7.04
CA LEU A 33 -9.03 3.86 7.82
C LEU A 33 -8.82 4.00 9.34
N GLY A 34 -8.12 5.04 9.79
CA GLY A 34 -7.80 5.25 11.21
C GLY A 34 -6.77 4.27 11.79
N LEU A 35 -6.01 3.57 10.94
CA LEU A 35 -5.03 2.55 11.33
C LEU A 35 -3.64 3.11 11.62
N ALA A 36 -3.30 4.27 11.05
CA ALA A 36 -1.99 4.88 11.23
C ALA A 36 -2.06 6.41 11.16
N ASP A 37 -1.33 7.06 12.07
CA ASP A 37 -1.01 8.49 11.98
C ASP A 37 0.34 8.66 11.27
N LEU A 38 0.29 8.92 9.97
CA LEU A 38 1.48 8.98 9.11
C LEU A 38 2.42 10.16 9.44
N GLU A 39 1.90 11.24 10.03
CA GLU A 39 2.67 12.43 10.36
C GLU A 39 3.62 12.16 11.54
N ARG A 40 3.20 11.29 12.46
CA ARG A 40 4.00 10.89 13.61
C ARG A 40 5.02 9.78 13.33
N LEU A 41 4.95 9.15 12.14
CA LEU A 41 5.82 8.04 11.80
C LEU A 41 7.17 8.49 11.21
N PRO A 42 8.30 7.96 11.71
CA PRO A 42 9.59 8.10 11.04
C PRO A 42 9.52 7.60 9.59
N TYR A 43 10.31 8.21 8.71
CA TYR A 43 10.32 7.85 7.28
C TYR A 43 10.62 6.37 7.04
N SER A 44 11.52 5.77 7.81
CA SER A 44 11.87 4.34 7.70
C SER A 44 10.66 3.42 7.91
N ILE A 45 9.80 3.74 8.88
CA ILE A 45 8.58 2.97 9.16
C ILE A 45 7.59 3.13 8.02
N ARG A 46 7.45 4.32 7.44
CA ARG A 46 6.62 4.54 6.25
C ARG A 46 7.06 3.68 5.06
N ILE A 47 8.38 3.56 4.83
CA ILE A 47 8.91 2.65 3.78
C ILE A 47 8.60 1.19 4.10
N TRP A 48 8.78 0.77 5.35
CA TRP A 48 8.44 -0.59 5.77
C TRP A 48 6.95 -0.91 5.59
N LEU A 49 6.06 0.00 6.00
CA LEU A 49 4.61 -0.14 5.82
C LEU A 49 4.23 -0.30 4.34
N GLU A 50 4.82 0.49 3.45
CA GLU A 50 4.58 0.36 2.01
C GLU A 50 5.02 -1.02 1.50
N GLY A 51 6.18 -1.50 1.96
CA GLY A 51 6.67 -2.85 1.67
C GLY A 51 5.70 -3.94 2.14
N LEU A 52 5.15 -3.81 3.34
CA LEU A 52 4.16 -4.75 3.89
C LEU A 52 2.87 -4.76 3.05
N LEU A 53 2.34 -3.58 2.70
CA LEU A 53 1.16 -3.47 1.83
C LEU A 53 1.39 -4.11 0.46
N ARG A 54 2.58 -3.93 -0.11
CA ARG A 54 2.97 -4.50 -1.40
C ARG A 54 3.07 -6.03 -1.39
N GLN A 55 3.45 -6.61 -0.25
CA GLN A 55 3.64 -8.05 -0.05
C GLN A 55 2.47 -8.75 0.64
N CYS A 56 1.47 -8.00 1.11
CA CYS A 56 0.27 -8.56 1.75
C CYS A 56 -0.40 -9.57 0.81
N ASN A 57 -0.48 -10.83 1.28
CA ASN A 57 -0.90 -11.96 0.47
C ASN A 57 -1.83 -12.94 1.21
N GLY A 58 -2.20 -12.64 2.46
CA GLY A 58 -3.10 -13.48 3.27
C GLY A 58 -2.48 -14.82 3.69
N ARG A 59 -1.15 -14.96 3.61
CA ARG A 59 -0.42 -16.19 3.98
C ARG A 59 0.84 -15.88 4.78
N GLU A 60 1.83 -15.27 4.13
CA GLU A 60 3.13 -14.90 4.74
C GLU A 60 3.05 -13.51 5.36
N VAL A 61 2.36 -12.60 4.68
CA VAL A 61 2.07 -11.24 5.17
C VAL A 61 0.55 -11.07 5.14
N THR A 62 -0.03 -10.94 6.33
CA THR A 62 -1.48 -10.77 6.54
C THR A 62 -1.81 -9.32 6.90
N GLU A 63 -3.09 -8.97 6.87
CA GLU A 63 -3.59 -7.71 7.44
C GLU A 63 -3.33 -7.56 8.94
#